data_AF-A0A5C7JMI7-F1
#
_entry.id   AF-A0A5C7JMI7-F1
#
_cell.length_a   1.000
_cell.length_b   1.000
_cell.length_c   1.000
_cell.angle_alpha   90.00
_cell.angle_beta   90.00
_cell.angle_gamma   90.00
#
_symmetry.space_group_name_H-M   'P 1'
#
loop_
_entity.id
_entity.type
_entity.pdbx_description
1 polymer ?
#
loop_
_entity_poly.entity_id
_entity_poly.type
_entity_poly.pdbx_seq_one_letter_code
_entity_poly.pdbx_strand_id
1 'polypeptide(L)'
;MLLSEAKTLANKLMTQHGLIEKGWKFQFDNAKRRFGCCHYGTRTISLSKYLVELNTEARVQNTILHEIAHALVGHGHGHDWTWKRMALAIGCDGNRCYSEKNTNVVRGNLEAVCPKCGHVHRKFKQPKRESSCGKCSNTFDRERLLIFKKVQK
;
A
#
# COMPACT_ATOMS: atom_id res chain seq x y z
N MET A 1 -5.72 -4.82 14.04
CA MET A 1 -7.19 -4.62 14.05
C MET A 1 -7.84 -5.84 13.40
N LEU A 2 -9.01 -6.30 13.85
CA LEU A 2 -9.70 -7.40 13.17
C LEU A 2 -10.27 -6.92 11.83
N LEU A 3 -10.32 -7.81 10.83
CA LEU A 3 -10.85 -7.46 9.50
C LEU A 3 -12.33 -7.05 9.56
N SER A 4 -13.11 -7.65 10.46
CA SER A 4 -14.51 -7.27 10.69
C SER A 4 -14.64 -5.83 11.18
N GLU A 5 -13.86 -5.45 12.18
CA GLU A 5 -13.81 -4.08 12.71
C GLU A 5 -13.39 -3.09 11.63
N ALA A 6 -12.35 -3.42 10.85
CA ALA A 6 -11.86 -2.55 9.78
C ALA A 6 -12.90 -2.34 8.68
N LYS A 7 -13.67 -3.39 8.33
CA LYS A 7 -14.79 -3.29 7.38
C LYS A 7 -15.91 -2.40 7.92
N THR A 8 -16.27 -2.56 9.20
CA THR A 8 -17.27 -1.71 9.86
C THR A 8 -16.83 -0.24 9.86
N LEU A 9 -15.57 0.02 10.23
CA LEU A 9 -14.99 1.36 10.22
C LEU A 9 -14.99 1.96 8.81
N ALA A 10 -14.57 1.19 7.80
CA ALA A 10 -14.55 1.66 6.42
C ALA A 10 -15.95 2.02 5.91
N ASN A 11 -16.94 1.15 6.13
CA ASN A 11 -18.31 1.42 5.74
C ASN A 11 -18.87 2.65 6.45
N LYS A 12 -18.63 2.80 7.77
CA LYS A 12 -19.06 3.97 8.54
C LYS A 12 -18.50 5.27 7.94
N LEU A 13 -17.19 5.31 7.68
CA LEU A 13 -16.54 6.50 7.12
C LEU A 13 -17.00 6.77 5.68
N MET A 14 -17.13 5.73 4.85
CA MET A 14 -17.66 5.88 3.49
C MET A 14 -19.09 6.40 3.48
N THR A 15 -19.95 5.96 4.40
CA THR A 15 -21.31 6.50 4.58
C THR A 15 -21.26 7.96 5.01
N GLN A 16 -20.45 8.29 6.02
CA GLN A 16 -20.28 9.67 6.51
C GLN A 16 -19.86 10.64 5.40
N HIS A 17 -19.08 10.17 4.42
CA HIS A 17 -18.63 10.98 3.28
C HIS A 17 -19.49 10.80 2.01
N GLY A 18 -20.68 10.19 2.13
CA GLY A 18 -21.64 10.04 1.03
C GLY A 18 -21.18 9.13 -0.12
N LEU A 19 -20.13 8.33 0.09
CA LEU A 19 -19.61 7.44 -0.96
C LEU A 19 -20.53 6.24 -1.20
N ILE A 20 -21.15 5.70 -0.14
CA ILE A 20 -22.07 4.57 -0.26
C ILE A 20 -23.29 4.93 -1.12
N GLU A 21 -23.87 6.10 -0.90
CA GLU A 21 -24.98 6.63 -1.72
C GLU A 21 -24.58 6.83 -3.18
N LYS A 22 -23.31 7.19 -3.42
CA LYS A 22 -22.72 7.30 -4.76
C LYS A 22 -22.33 5.94 -5.37
N GLY A 23 -22.71 4.83 -4.74
CA GLY A 23 -22.49 3.47 -5.24
C GLY A 23 -21.09 2.93 -5.00
N TRP A 24 -20.29 3.56 -4.13
CA TRP A 24 -18.98 3.03 -3.77
C TRP A 24 -19.07 1.84 -2.84
N LYS A 25 -18.09 0.94 -2.93
CA LYS A 25 -18.02 -0.30 -2.15
C LYS A 25 -16.67 -0.45 -1.47
N PHE A 26 -16.65 -1.16 -0.35
CA PHE A 26 -15.43 -1.55 0.35
C PHE A 26 -15.13 -3.04 0.17
N GLN A 27 -13.85 -3.38 -0.02
CA GLN A 27 -13.39 -4.77 0.02
C GLN A 27 -11.98 -4.92 0.58
N PHE A 28 -11.61 -6.15 0.94
CA PHE A 28 -10.21 -6.49 1.17
C PHE A 28 -9.56 -7.08 -0.07
N ASP A 29 -8.26 -6.84 -0.23
CA ASP A 29 -7.43 -7.46 -1.24
C ASP A 29 -6.22 -8.20 -0.62
N ASN A 30 -5.45 -8.89 -1.45
CA ASN A 30 -4.27 -9.66 -1.06
C ASN A 30 -2.95 -8.90 -1.33
N ALA A 31 -2.98 -7.57 -1.51
CA ALA A 31 -1.77 -6.80 -1.75
C ALA A 31 -0.83 -6.89 -0.53
N LYS A 32 0.47 -7.04 -0.76
CA LYS A 32 1.48 -7.11 0.31
C LYS A 32 2.38 -5.87 0.38
N ARG A 33 2.27 -4.97 -0.61
CA ARG A 33 3.13 -3.79 -0.79
C ARG A 33 2.37 -2.47 -0.79
N ARG A 34 1.04 -2.52 -0.92
CA ARG A 34 0.16 -1.36 -0.99
C ARG A 34 -0.90 -1.53 0.10
N PHE A 35 -1.09 -0.50 0.92
CA PHE A 35 -2.05 -0.56 2.02
C PHE A 35 -3.48 -0.35 1.52
N GLY A 36 -3.76 0.77 0.86
CA GLY A 36 -5.08 1.09 0.30
C GLY A 36 -5.06 1.33 -1.21
N CYS A 37 -6.24 1.29 -1.84
CA CYS A 37 -6.45 1.74 -3.21
C CYS A 37 -7.85 2.33 -3.37
N CYS A 38 -7.94 3.35 -4.21
CA CYS A 38 -9.17 3.85 -4.79
C CYS A 38 -9.28 3.39 -6.26
N HIS A 39 -10.28 2.54 -6.56
CA HIS A 39 -10.57 2.04 -7.90
C HIS A 39 -11.79 2.78 -8.48
N TYR A 40 -11.56 3.83 -9.26
CA TYR A 40 -12.64 4.65 -9.82
C TYR A 40 -13.58 3.88 -10.75
N GLY A 41 -13.02 3.05 -11.64
CA GLY A 41 -13.81 2.31 -12.64
C GLY A 41 -14.86 1.38 -12.03
N THR A 42 -14.55 0.79 -10.87
CA THR A 42 -15.46 -0.10 -10.13
C THR A 42 -16.05 0.57 -8.89
N ARG A 43 -15.79 1.85 -8.67
CA ARG A 43 -16.14 2.61 -7.45
C ARG A 43 -15.83 1.81 -6.18
N THR A 44 -14.61 1.29 -6.08
CA THR A 44 -14.25 0.40 -4.98
C THR A 44 -13.04 0.95 -4.22
N ILE A 45 -13.15 1.04 -2.89
CA ILE A 45 -12.01 1.24 -2.01
C ILE A 45 -11.56 -0.14 -1.51
N SER A 46 -10.27 -0.46 -1.65
CA SER A 46 -9.71 -1.72 -1.16
C SER A 46 -8.58 -1.51 -0.17
N LEU A 47 -8.53 -2.36 0.86
CA LEU A 47 -7.38 -2.45 1.77
C LEU A 47 -6.73 -3.84 1.71
N SER A 48 -5.42 -3.89 1.90
CA SER A 48 -4.71 -5.15 2.13
C SER A 48 -5.13 -5.77 3.46
N LYS A 49 -5.69 -6.99 3.42
CA LYS A 49 -6.02 -7.73 4.65
C LYS A 49 -4.79 -7.95 5.55
N TYR A 50 -3.65 -8.25 4.93
CA TYR A 50 -2.40 -8.49 5.65
C TYR A 50 -1.90 -7.24 6.38
N LEU A 51 -2.00 -6.07 5.75
CA LEU A 51 -1.57 -4.83 6.38
C LEU A 51 -2.56 -4.36 7.45
N VAL A 52 -3.85 -4.60 7.29
CA VAL A 52 -4.86 -4.30 8.33
C VAL A 52 -4.59 -5.08 9.61
N GLU A 53 -4.33 -6.38 9.49
CA GLU A 53 -4.05 -7.25 10.65
C GLU A 53 -2.76 -6.83 11.38
N LEU A 54 -1.74 -6.39 10.63
CA LEU A 54 -0.44 -6.01 11.18
C LEU A 54 -0.40 -4.60 11.82
N ASN A 55 -1.41 -3.77 11.60
CA ASN A 55 -1.37 -2.36 11.98
C ASN A 55 -2.45 -1.98 12.99
N THR A 56 -2.21 -0.85 13.65
CA THR A 56 -3.12 -0.24 14.61
C THR A 56 -4.36 0.30 13.90
N GLU A 57 -5.47 0.40 14.65
CA GLU A 57 -6.70 1.01 14.16
C GLU A 57 -6.47 2.42 13.60
N ALA A 58 -5.73 3.27 14.31
CA ALA A 58 -5.42 4.63 13.86
C ALA A 58 -4.72 4.63 12.48
N ARG A 59 -3.82 3.69 12.22
CA ARG A 59 -3.14 3.58 10.93
C ARG A 59 -4.07 3.08 9.82
N VAL A 60 -4.94 2.12 10.14
CA VAL A 60 -5.97 1.62 9.23
C VAL A 60 -6.97 2.74 8.89
N GLN A 61 -7.48 3.46 9.89
CA GLN A 61 -8.35 4.62 9.73
C GLN A 61 -7.72 5.67 8.82
N ASN A 62 -6.48 6.06 9.08
CA ASN A 62 -5.79 7.05 8.24
C ASN A 62 -5.65 6.57 6.78
N THR A 63 -5.46 5.26 6.56
CA THR A 63 -5.44 4.69 5.21
C THR A 63 -6.82 4.71 4.55
N ILE A 64 -7.90 4.41 5.28
CA ILE A 64 -9.27 4.52 4.76
C ILE A 64 -9.55 5.96 4.33
N LEU A 65 -9.26 6.93 5.19
CA LEU A 65 -9.46 8.35 4.90
C LEU A 65 -8.61 8.81 3.71
N HIS A 66 -7.38 8.30 3.55
CA HIS A 66 -6.56 8.56 2.37
C HIS A 66 -7.28 8.15 1.06
N GLU A 67 -7.84 6.95 1.02
CA GLU A 67 -8.55 6.45 -0.17
C GLU A 67 -9.91 7.13 -0.37
N ILE A 68 -10.61 7.49 0.71
CA ILE A 68 -11.83 8.30 0.64
C ILE A 68 -11.51 9.68 0.06
N ALA A 69 -10.42 10.32 0.47
CA ALA A 69 -10.01 11.61 -0.06
C ALA A 69 -9.82 11.54 -1.58
N HIS A 70 -9.17 10.49 -2.10
CA HIS A 70 -9.11 10.24 -3.55
C HIS A 70 -10.51 10.18 -4.15
N ALA A 71 -11.37 9.27 -3.66
CA ALA A 71 -12.72 9.10 -4.18
C ALA A 71 -13.55 10.39 -4.20
N LEU A 72 -13.32 11.31 -3.25
CA LEU A 72 -13.99 12.60 -3.17
C LEU A 72 -13.45 13.65 -4.16
N VAL A 73 -12.14 13.72 -4.37
CA VAL A 73 -11.56 14.73 -5.27
C VAL A 73 -11.62 14.32 -6.74
N GLY A 74 -11.67 13.02 -7.03
CA GLY A 74 -11.77 12.51 -8.39
C GLY A 74 -10.43 12.16 -9.04
N HIS A 75 -10.49 11.36 -10.11
CA HIS A 75 -9.33 10.68 -10.70
C HIS A 75 -8.22 11.62 -11.21
N GLY A 76 -8.58 12.84 -11.62
CA GLY A 76 -7.62 13.83 -12.12
C GLY A 76 -6.67 14.37 -11.06
N HIS A 77 -7.00 14.16 -9.78
CA HIS A 77 -6.20 14.60 -8.65
C HIS A 77 -5.43 13.41 -8.09
N GLY A 78 -4.11 13.44 -8.26
CA GLY A 78 -3.18 12.59 -7.52
C GLY A 78 -3.05 13.09 -6.08
N HIS A 79 -1.84 13.07 -5.52
CA HIS A 79 -1.57 13.66 -4.21
C HIS A 79 -1.26 15.17 -4.28
N ASP A 80 -2.04 15.91 -5.07
CA ASP A 80 -1.86 17.36 -5.27
C ASP A 80 -2.44 18.18 -4.09
N TRP A 81 -2.49 19.51 -4.24
CA TRP A 81 -3.03 20.38 -3.18
C TRP A 81 -4.52 20.12 -2.92
N THR A 82 -5.29 19.77 -3.95
CA THR A 82 -6.74 19.53 -3.83
C THR A 82 -6.97 18.28 -3.01
N TRP A 83 -6.26 17.20 -3.35
CA TRP A 83 -6.25 15.99 -2.55
C TRP A 83 -5.77 16.23 -1.12
N LYS A 84 -4.65 16.94 -0.93
CA LYS A 84 -4.11 17.18 0.42
C LYS A 84 -5.06 17.98 1.29
N ARG A 85 -5.71 19.01 0.73
CA ARG A 85 -6.73 19.79 1.45
C ARG A 85 -7.92 18.91 1.85
N MET A 86 -8.41 18.08 0.94
CA MET A 86 -9.50 17.14 1.24
C MET A 86 -9.09 16.14 2.31
N ALA A 87 -7.91 15.52 2.17
CA ALA A 87 -7.37 14.55 3.11
C ALA A 87 -7.32 15.14 4.54
N LEU A 88 -6.71 16.32 4.70
CA LEU A 88 -6.66 16.99 6.01
C LEU A 88 -8.06 17.34 6.54
N ALA A 89 -8.95 17.83 5.68
CA ALA A 89 -10.31 18.22 6.08
C ALA A 89 -11.15 17.04 6.62
N ILE A 90 -10.91 15.82 6.13
CA ILE A 90 -11.60 14.61 6.61
C ILE A 90 -10.82 13.85 7.70
N GLY A 91 -9.73 14.42 8.22
CA GLY A 91 -8.95 13.84 9.33
C GLY A 91 -7.87 12.84 8.91
N CYS A 92 -7.50 12.77 7.63
CA CYS A 92 -6.27 12.11 7.20
C CYS A 92 -5.05 12.98 7.54
N ASP A 93 -3.88 12.37 7.73
CA ASP A 93 -2.62 13.07 7.99
C ASP A 93 -2.05 13.81 6.76
N GLY A 94 -2.67 13.62 5.58
CA GLY A 94 -2.25 14.26 4.32
C GLY A 94 -0.90 13.75 3.78
N ASN A 95 -0.38 12.64 4.31
CA ASN A 95 0.84 12.03 3.82
C ASN A 95 0.54 11.14 2.62
N ARG A 96 1.28 11.37 1.52
CA ARG A 96 1.19 10.55 0.30
C ARG A 96 1.65 9.11 0.54
N CYS A 97 2.77 8.94 1.23
CA CYS A 97 3.37 7.64 1.50
C CYS A 97 3.42 7.39 3.00
N TYR A 98 3.18 6.15 3.40
CA TYR A 98 3.59 5.69 4.72
C TYR A 98 5.06 5.29 4.73
N SER A 99 5.62 5.16 5.92
CA SER A 99 7.00 4.72 6.13
C SER A 99 7.03 3.51 7.07
N GLU A 100 8.16 2.80 7.12
CA GLU A 100 8.34 1.73 8.12
C GLU A 100 8.36 2.26 9.56
N LYS A 101 8.51 3.58 9.77
CA LYS A 101 8.46 4.20 11.10
C LYS A 101 7.05 4.23 11.68
N ASN A 102 6.03 4.29 10.83
CA ASN A 102 4.63 4.46 11.24
C ASN A 102 3.70 3.40 10.67
N THR A 103 4.22 2.38 9.98
CA THR A 103 3.43 1.30 9.40
C THR A 103 4.22 0.00 9.43
N ASN A 104 3.64 -1.01 10.06
CA ASN A 104 4.12 -2.38 9.96
C ASN A 104 3.87 -2.90 8.55
N VAL A 105 4.94 -3.34 7.89
CA VAL A 105 4.89 -3.84 6.52
C VAL A 105 4.98 -5.36 6.49
N VAL A 106 4.30 -5.98 5.52
CA VAL A 106 4.50 -7.41 5.25
C VAL A 106 5.93 -7.59 4.74
N ARG A 107 6.73 -8.41 5.40
CA ARG A 107 8.08 -8.75 4.93
C ARG A 107 8.04 -9.94 4.00
N GLY A 108 8.74 -9.82 2.86
CA GLY A 108 8.98 -10.94 1.97
C GLY A 108 9.93 -11.94 2.60
N ASN A 109 9.73 -13.23 2.35
CA ASN A 109 10.54 -14.34 2.85
C ASN A 109 11.65 -14.77 1.88
N LEU A 110 11.98 -13.90 0.93
CA LEU A 110 13.04 -14.12 -0.04
C LEU A 110 13.95 -12.90 -0.07
N GLU A 111 15.25 -13.14 0.03
CA GLU A 111 16.27 -12.12 -0.14
C GLU A 111 16.99 -12.35 -1.46
N ALA A 112 17.22 -11.27 -2.20
CA ALA A 112 18.03 -11.25 -3.40
C ALA A 112 19.24 -10.36 -3.13
N VAL A 113 20.42 -10.96 -2.99
CA VAL A 113 21.65 -10.29 -2.54
C VAL A 113 22.52 -9.99 -3.76
N CYS A 114 23.00 -8.75 -3.87
CA CYS A 114 23.98 -8.41 -4.89
C CYS A 114 25.38 -8.89 -4.46
N PRO A 115 26.10 -9.69 -5.27
CA PRO A 115 27.44 -10.17 -4.90
C PRO A 115 28.50 -9.06 -4.90
N LYS A 116 28.30 -7.98 -5.66
CA LYS A 116 29.27 -6.87 -5.77
C LYS A 116 29.18 -5.89 -4.60
N CYS A 117 27.97 -5.44 -4.25
CA CYS A 117 27.77 -4.39 -3.24
C CYS A 117 27.14 -4.88 -1.93
N GLY A 118 26.82 -6.17 -1.83
CA GLY A 118 26.16 -6.76 -0.66
C GLY A 118 24.72 -6.30 -0.42
N HIS A 119 24.15 -5.44 -1.27
CA HIS A 119 22.81 -4.91 -1.04
C HIS A 119 21.74 -6.02 -1.09
N VAL A 120 20.87 -6.02 -0.09
CA VAL A 120 19.82 -7.02 0.09
C VAL A 120 18.48 -6.45 -0.38
N HIS A 121 17.94 -7.04 -1.44
CA HIS A 121 16.58 -6.76 -1.87
C HIS A 121 15.62 -7.78 -1.28
N ARG A 122 14.68 -7.33 -0.43
CA ARG A 122 13.59 -8.19 0.05
C ARG A 122 12.53 -8.38 -1.03
N LYS A 123 12.12 -9.63 -1.25
CA LYS A 123 11.20 -10.07 -2.31
C LYS A 123 10.17 -11.04 -1.72
N PHE A 124 8.98 -11.08 -2.33
CA PHE A 124 7.95 -12.07 -2.00
C PHE A 124 8.03 -13.34 -2.85
N LYS A 125 8.69 -13.24 -4.01
CA LYS A 125 8.87 -14.33 -4.97
C LYS A 125 10.08 -14.04 -5.85
N GLN A 126 10.73 -15.10 -6.32
CA GLN A 126 11.81 -14.99 -7.31
C GLN A 126 11.20 -14.60 -8.68
N PRO A 127 11.74 -13.58 -9.35
CA PRO A 127 11.35 -13.25 -10.73
C PRO A 127 11.61 -14.44 -11.67
N LYS A 128 10.81 -14.55 -12.74
CA LYS A 128 11.01 -15.58 -13.78
C LYS A 128 12.24 -15.29 -14.65
N ARG A 129 12.54 -14.01 -14.86
CA ARG A 129 13.71 -13.55 -15.61
C ARG A 129 14.83 -13.22 -14.64
N GLU A 130 16.06 -13.40 -15.09
CA GLU A 130 17.22 -12.92 -14.37
C GLU A 130 17.10 -11.42 -14.08
N SER A 131 17.61 -11.02 -12.92
CA SER A 131 17.61 -9.63 -12.49
C SER A 131 18.94 -9.31 -11.85
N SER A 132 19.52 -8.18 -12.21
CA SER A 132 20.74 -7.64 -11.62
C SER A 132 20.44 -6.44 -10.72
N CYS A 133 21.43 -6.03 -9.93
CA CYS A 133 21.26 -5.02 -8.90
C CYS A 133 21.01 -3.62 -9.47
N GLY A 134 19.74 -3.20 -9.45
CA GLY A 134 19.32 -1.84 -9.84
C GLY A 134 19.93 -0.71 -9.01
N LYS A 135 20.46 -1.00 -7.80
CA LYS A 135 21.19 -0.01 -7.00
C LYS A 135 22.58 0.29 -7.58
N CYS A 136 23.19 -0.69 -8.24
CA CYS A 136 24.52 -0.56 -8.84
C CYS A 136 24.48 -0.01 -10.26
N SER A 137 23.46 -0.38 -11.04
CA SER A 137 23.28 0.07 -12.42
C SER A 137 21.81 0.06 -12.80
N ASN A 138 21.42 1.02 -13.64
CA ASN A 138 20.09 1.05 -14.25
C ASN A 138 19.99 0.11 -15.49
N THR A 139 21.10 -0.46 -15.94
CA THR A 139 21.15 -1.46 -17.03
C THR A 139 21.41 -2.86 -16.48
N PHE A 140 20.96 -3.89 -17.21
CA PHE A 140 21.21 -5.27 -16.83
C PHE A 140 22.70 -5.61 -16.93
N ASP A 141 23.25 -6.18 -15.86
CA ASP A 141 24.65 -6.56 -15.78
C ASP A 141 24.80 -7.96 -15.14
N ARG A 142 25.43 -8.88 -15.87
CA ARG A 142 25.64 -10.27 -15.43
C ARG A 142 26.54 -10.38 -14.20
N GLU A 143 27.50 -9.48 -14.01
CA GLU A 143 28.36 -9.49 -12.82
C GLU A 143 27.63 -9.09 -11.53
N ARG A 144 26.42 -8.53 -11.68
CA ARG A 144 25.59 -8.02 -10.59
C ARG A 144 24.29 -8.81 -10.48
N LEU A 145 24.25 -10.04 -11.02
CA LEU A 145 23.12 -10.95 -10.89
C LEU A 145 22.79 -11.19 -9.43
N LEU A 146 21.51 -11.04 -9.10
CA LEU A 146 21.03 -11.21 -7.74
C LEU A 146 21.00 -12.68 -7.35
N ILE A 147 21.60 -13.00 -6.20
CA ILE A 147 21.61 -14.34 -5.62
C ILE A 147 20.42 -14.46 -4.67
N PHE A 148 19.51 -15.39 -4.96
CA PHE A 148 18.27 -15.55 -4.21
C PHE A 148 18.42 -16.60 -3.09
N LYS A 149 17.99 -16.24 -1.88
CA LYS A 149 17.92 -17.13 -0.72
C LYS A 149 16.57 -16.99 -0.01
N LYS A 150 16.00 -18.10 0.42
CA LYS A 150 14.81 -18.08 1.30
C LYS A 150 15.26 -17.67 2.70
N VAL A 151 14.46 -16.85 3.35
CA VAL A 151 14.65 -16.45 4.75
C VAL A 151 13.53 -17.09 5.56
N GLN A 152 13.88 -17.77 6.65
CA GLN A 152 12.89 -18.25 7.60
C GLN A 152 12.26 -17.03 8.31
N LYS A 153 10.95 -17.14 8.58
CA LYS A 153 10.16 -16.09 9.22
C LYS A 153 10.46 -16.01 10.70
#